data_AF-A0A822A4U0-F1
#
_entry.id   AF-A0A822A4U0-F1
#
_cell.length_a   1.000
_cell.length_b   1.000
_cell.length_c   1.000
_cell.angle_alpha   90.00
_cell.angle_beta   90.00
_cell.angle_gamma   90.00
#
_symmetry.space_group_name_H-M   'P 1'
#
loop_
_entity.id
_entity.type
_entity.pdbx_description
1 polymer ?
#
loop_
_entity_poly.entity_id
_entity_poly.type
_entity_poly.pdbx_seq_one_letter_code
_entity_poly.pdbx_strand_id
1 'polypeptide(L)'
;MRDILRVLLSFLAIANTINGFFFKRKGLLLVPSVAFRDLSSTSNWILYNQGWLYEENPIQAVFMEKTLELIVRKDLDRNRVKMFTAEGEKRKDICIDGLNREVCTRTDDDGCIANTFTITNQEMELFRQPGDNVLFQVTAPYQNIQTIGEIYLCDDDGITFISDIDDTIKITQVTSSIETLVNTFSGQFKAVPGMADTYRHWQRTYNATFAYLTASPDQLYPFLREFFDREQFPSGSAHMRHFTWLDANFIAFFMSSNYIKKKTETLQMFLQNTRR
;
A
#
# COMPACT_ATOMS: atom_id res chain seq x y z
N MET A 1 32.15 -10.36 7.04
CA MET A 1 32.05 -11.75 6.53
C MET A 1 31.95 -12.77 7.67
N ARG A 2 32.85 -12.75 8.68
CA ARG A 2 32.77 -13.63 9.86
C ARG A 2 31.49 -13.47 10.71
N ASP A 3 30.99 -12.24 10.86
CA ASP A 3 29.76 -11.99 11.66
C ASP A 3 28.49 -12.46 10.94
N ILE A 4 28.42 -12.29 9.62
CA ILE A 4 27.34 -12.80 8.77
C ILE A 4 27.30 -14.33 8.81
N LEU A 5 28.46 -14.99 8.78
CA LEU A 5 28.57 -16.44 8.87
C LEU A 5 28.16 -16.98 10.24
N ARG A 6 28.46 -16.24 11.32
CA ARG A 6 28.02 -16.56 12.68
C ARG A 6 26.51 -16.40 12.84
N VAL A 7 25.91 -15.36 12.26
CA VAL A 7 24.45 -15.20 12.21
C VAL A 7 23.83 -16.38 11.45
N LEU A 8 24.29 -16.71 10.25
CA LEU A 8 23.83 -17.86 9.47
C LEU A 8 23.87 -19.19 10.23
N LEU A 9 25.00 -19.50 10.89
CA LEU A 9 25.17 -20.73 11.67
C LEU A 9 24.29 -20.78 12.92
N SER A 10 24.08 -19.63 13.57
CA SER A 10 23.18 -19.51 14.73
C SER A 10 21.72 -19.70 14.30
N PHE A 11 21.33 -19.15 13.14
CA PHE A 11 19.98 -19.26 12.60
C PHE A 11 19.64 -20.67 12.10
N LEU A 12 20.58 -21.38 11.48
CA LEU A 12 20.39 -22.79 11.09
C LEU A 12 20.17 -23.71 12.31
N ALA A 13 20.83 -23.43 13.43
CA ALA A 13 20.63 -24.16 14.68
C ALA A 13 19.29 -23.82 15.36
N ILE A 14 18.84 -22.56 15.27
CA ILE A 14 17.57 -22.11 15.85
C ILE A 14 16.37 -22.56 14.99
N ALA A 15 16.47 -22.49 13.66
CA ALA A 15 15.41 -22.89 12.74
C ALA A 15 15.05 -24.37 12.86
N ASN A 16 16.04 -25.25 13.07
CA ASN A 16 15.80 -26.68 13.32
C ASN A 16 15.18 -26.97 14.69
N THR A 17 15.26 -26.04 15.64
CA THR A 17 14.75 -26.23 17.02
C THR A 17 13.37 -25.59 17.23
N ILE A 18 12.99 -24.58 16.44
CA ILE A 18 11.73 -23.79 16.60
C ILE A 18 10.67 -24.13 15.54
N ASN A 19 10.75 -25.30 14.89
CA ASN A 19 9.71 -25.77 13.96
C ASN A 19 8.28 -25.83 14.55
N GLY A 20 8.12 -25.66 15.88
CA GLY A 20 6.83 -25.65 16.57
C GLY A 20 6.25 -24.27 16.95
N PHE A 21 6.89 -23.12 16.70
CA PHE A 21 6.46 -21.84 17.33
C PHE A 21 6.27 -20.62 16.41
N PHE A 22 6.51 -20.73 15.10
CA PHE A 22 6.28 -19.63 14.16
C PHE A 22 5.04 -19.89 13.31
N PHE A 23 3.88 -19.40 13.75
CA PHE A 23 2.66 -19.41 12.95
C PHE A 23 2.81 -18.43 11.78
N LYS A 24 2.78 -18.96 10.56
CA LYS A 24 2.59 -18.14 9.37
C LYS A 24 1.19 -17.55 9.41
N ARG A 25 1.07 -16.22 9.35
CA ARG A 25 -0.22 -15.56 9.22
C ARG A 25 -0.42 -15.13 7.77
N LYS A 26 -1.67 -15.20 7.33
CA LYS A 26 -2.08 -14.65 6.05
C LYS A 26 -2.86 -13.38 6.28
N GLY A 27 -2.76 -12.46 5.33
CA GLY A 27 -3.44 -11.18 5.37
C GLY A 27 -3.84 -10.73 3.98
N LEU A 28 -4.84 -9.86 3.94
CA LEU A 28 -5.27 -9.15 2.75
C LEU A 28 -5.09 -7.66 3.00
N LEU A 29 -4.12 -7.07 2.33
CA LEU A 29 -3.86 -5.64 2.36
C LEU A 29 -4.61 -4.98 1.21
N LEU A 30 -5.39 -3.94 1.49
CA LEU A 30 -5.98 -3.06 0.48
C LEU A 30 -5.45 -1.65 0.66
N VAL A 31 -5.04 -1.05 -0.45
CA VAL A 31 -4.71 0.37 -0.52
C VAL A 31 -5.96 1.11 -0.98
N PRO A 32 -6.27 2.30 -0.43
CA PRO A 32 -7.47 3.02 -0.81
C PRO A 32 -7.53 3.34 -2.29
N SER A 33 -8.64 2.92 -2.87
CA SER A 33 -8.90 2.93 -4.29
C SER A 33 -9.48 4.29 -4.72
N VAL A 34 -9.42 4.56 -6.02
CA VAL A 34 -10.06 5.73 -6.63
C VAL A 34 -11.09 5.27 -7.66
N ALA A 35 -12.25 5.91 -7.67
CA ALA A 35 -13.29 5.67 -8.68
C ALA A 35 -13.50 6.91 -9.54
N PHE A 36 -13.66 6.73 -10.84
CA PHE A 36 -14.02 7.78 -11.79
C PHE A 36 -15.36 7.47 -12.45
N ARG A 37 -16.07 8.50 -12.91
CA ARG A 37 -17.23 8.31 -13.78
C ARG A 37 -16.80 7.61 -15.08
N ASP A 38 -17.57 6.60 -15.49
CA ASP A 38 -17.38 5.99 -16.81
C ASP A 38 -17.78 7.00 -17.89
N LEU A 39 -16.80 7.38 -18.73
CA LEU A 39 -17.00 8.36 -19.80
C LEU A 39 -18.02 7.90 -20.86
N SER A 40 -18.22 6.58 -21.01
CA SER A 40 -19.19 6.00 -21.93
C SER A 40 -20.60 5.87 -21.35
N SER A 41 -20.73 5.92 -20.02
CA SER A 41 -21.97 5.74 -19.27
C SER A 41 -21.90 6.45 -17.92
N THR A 42 -22.56 7.60 -17.79
CA THR A 42 -22.58 8.38 -16.52
C THR A 42 -23.24 7.64 -15.35
N SER A 43 -23.90 6.51 -15.62
CA SER A 43 -24.54 5.65 -14.62
C SER A 43 -23.56 4.73 -13.89
N ASN A 44 -22.31 4.64 -14.36
CA ASN A 44 -21.31 3.72 -13.85
C ASN A 44 -20.05 4.44 -13.37
N TRP A 45 -19.33 3.75 -12.49
CA TRP A 45 -18.01 4.09 -12.01
C TRP A 45 -16.99 3.06 -12.44
N ILE A 46 -15.80 3.52 -12.75
CA ILE A 46 -14.62 2.71 -12.99
C ILE A 46 -13.75 2.78 -11.74
N LEU A 47 -13.66 1.69 -10.98
CA LEU A 47 -12.78 1.62 -9.82
C LEU A 47 -11.39 1.13 -10.22
N TYR A 48 -10.36 1.84 -9.77
CA TYR A 48 -8.97 1.43 -9.83
C TYR A 48 -8.52 0.99 -8.44
N ASN A 49 -8.23 -0.30 -8.29
CA ASN A 49 -7.88 -0.89 -7.01
C ASN A 49 -6.44 -1.40 -6.95
N GLN A 50 -5.87 -1.35 -5.76
CA GLN A 50 -4.58 -1.95 -5.43
C GLN A 50 -4.71 -2.74 -4.12
N GLY A 51 -4.27 -3.98 -4.13
CA GLY A 51 -4.25 -4.84 -2.96
C GLY A 51 -3.24 -5.97 -3.08
N TRP A 52 -3.04 -6.68 -1.98
CA TRP A 52 -2.06 -7.75 -1.87
C TRP A 52 -2.52 -8.82 -0.88
N LEU A 53 -2.68 -10.05 -1.35
CA LEU A 53 -2.90 -11.21 -0.50
C LEU A 53 -1.55 -11.87 -0.22
N TYR A 54 -1.20 -12.00 1.05
CA TYR A 54 0.14 -12.42 1.46
C TYR A 54 0.14 -13.44 2.58
N GLU A 55 1.26 -14.17 2.68
CA GLU A 55 1.64 -15.03 3.79
C GLU A 55 2.95 -14.53 4.40
N GLU A 56 2.95 -14.30 5.71
CA GLU A 56 4.15 -13.89 6.42
C GLU A 56 5.21 -14.99 6.46
N ASN A 57 6.48 -14.59 6.33
CA ASN A 57 7.62 -15.48 6.50
C ASN A 57 8.49 -15.04 7.69
N PRO A 58 8.24 -15.56 8.91
CA PRO A 58 8.94 -15.13 10.12
C PRO A 58 10.46 -15.35 10.08
N ILE A 59 10.92 -16.40 9.38
CA ILE A 59 12.34 -16.71 9.24
C ILE A 59 13.02 -15.64 8.38
N GLN A 60 12.43 -15.33 7.22
CA GLN A 60 12.93 -14.25 6.36
C GLN A 60 12.89 -12.89 7.07
N ALA A 61 11.81 -12.60 7.80
CA ALA A 61 11.66 -11.36 8.55
C ALA A 61 12.83 -11.15 9.54
N VAL A 62 13.15 -12.16 10.34
CA VAL A 62 14.24 -12.05 11.32
C VAL A 62 15.60 -11.95 10.64
N PHE A 63 15.83 -12.72 9.57
CA PHE A 63 17.08 -12.64 8.82
C PHE A 63 17.29 -11.25 8.20
N MET A 64 16.23 -10.68 7.61
CA MET A 64 16.29 -9.35 7.00
C MET A 64 16.44 -8.25 8.04
N GLU A 65 15.74 -8.34 9.18
CA GLU A 65 15.87 -7.42 10.31
C GLU A 65 17.33 -7.31 10.76
N LYS A 66 17.99 -8.45 11.02
CA LYS A 66 19.41 -8.46 11.42
C LYS A 66 20.36 -7.99 10.33
N THR A 67 20.05 -8.25 9.07
CA THR A 67 20.85 -7.74 7.96
C THR A 67 20.76 -6.23 7.85
N LEU A 68 19.55 -5.66 7.96
CA LEU A 68 19.33 -4.22 7.86
C LEU A 68 19.85 -3.46 9.08
N GLU A 69 19.72 -4.01 10.29
CA GLU A 69 20.31 -3.42 11.51
C GLU A 69 21.84 -3.25 11.36
N LEU A 70 22.53 -4.19 10.72
CA LEU A 70 23.98 -4.09 10.47
C LEU A 70 24.33 -2.99 9.46
N ILE A 71 23.46 -2.77 8.46
CA ILE A 71 23.66 -1.77 7.41
C ILE A 71 23.35 -0.37 7.96
N VAL A 72 22.21 -0.25 8.63
CA VAL A 72 21.65 1.02 9.12
C VAL A 72 22.24 1.43 10.48
N ARG A 73 22.80 0.48 11.23
CA ARG A 73 23.34 0.67 12.60
C ARG A 73 22.32 1.28 13.56
N LYS A 74 21.06 0.84 13.44
CA LYS A 74 19.93 1.28 14.28
C LYS A 74 18.90 0.17 14.39
N ASP A 75 18.16 0.16 15.49
CA ASP A 75 17.02 -0.72 15.69
C ASP A 75 15.91 -0.42 14.67
N LEU A 76 15.29 -1.49 14.18
CA LEU A 76 14.25 -1.42 13.16
C LEU A 76 12.88 -1.76 13.75
N ASP A 77 11.85 -1.21 13.14
CA ASP A 77 10.47 -1.62 13.34
C ASP A 77 10.26 -2.97 12.66
N ARG A 78 10.28 -4.02 13.47
CA ARG A 78 10.09 -5.40 13.02
C ARG A 78 8.77 -5.61 12.28
N ASN A 79 7.71 -4.85 12.60
CA ASN A 79 6.44 -4.99 11.88
C ASN A 79 6.57 -4.51 10.43
N ARG A 80 7.36 -3.46 10.17
CA ARG A 80 7.64 -3.01 8.81
C ARG A 80 8.47 -4.03 8.05
N VAL A 81 9.55 -4.53 8.66
CA VAL A 81 10.42 -5.54 8.02
C VAL A 81 9.62 -6.79 7.67
N LYS A 82 8.77 -7.26 8.59
CA LYS A 82 7.95 -8.46 8.41
C LYS A 82 7.05 -8.40 7.18
N MET A 83 6.43 -7.25 6.91
CA MET A 83 5.56 -7.07 5.74
C MET A 83 6.34 -7.19 4.43
N PHE A 84 7.60 -6.74 4.38
CA PHE A 84 8.44 -6.80 3.18
C PHE A 84 8.99 -8.18 2.88
N THR A 85 9.13 -9.00 3.90
CA THR A 85 9.57 -10.38 3.78
C THR A 85 8.41 -11.37 3.61
N ALA A 86 7.17 -10.87 3.57
CA ALA A 86 6.02 -11.71 3.28
C ALA A 86 5.96 -12.04 1.78
N GLU A 87 5.36 -13.18 1.48
CA GLU A 87 5.26 -13.72 0.12
C GLU A 87 3.82 -13.64 -0.37
N GLY A 88 3.64 -13.38 -1.65
CA GLY A 88 2.32 -13.31 -2.28
C GLY A 88 1.64 -14.67 -2.40
N GLU A 89 0.35 -14.72 -2.04
CA GLU A 89 -0.49 -15.91 -2.22
C GLU A 89 -1.06 -15.94 -3.64
N LYS A 90 -0.50 -16.82 -4.46
CA LYS A 90 -0.75 -16.88 -5.91
C LYS A 90 -2.10 -17.49 -6.26
N ARG A 91 -2.73 -16.98 -7.32
CA ARG A 91 -3.91 -17.59 -7.97
C ARG A 91 -5.07 -17.87 -7.00
N LYS A 92 -5.33 -16.97 -6.07
CA LYS A 92 -6.45 -17.02 -5.11
C LYS A 92 -7.54 -16.03 -5.47
N ASP A 93 -8.79 -16.44 -5.25
CA ASP A 93 -9.94 -15.58 -5.53
C ASP A 93 -10.17 -14.62 -4.37
N ILE A 94 -10.54 -13.38 -4.71
CA ILE A 94 -10.85 -12.27 -3.82
C ILE A 94 -12.13 -11.61 -4.32
N CYS A 95 -13.12 -11.46 -3.45
CA CYS A 95 -14.47 -11.04 -3.83
C CYS A 95 -14.94 -9.84 -3.02
N ILE A 96 -15.70 -8.95 -3.66
CA ILE A 96 -16.43 -7.88 -2.98
C ILE A 96 -17.73 -8.46 -2.44
N ASP A 97 -17.98 -8.26 -1.15
CA ASP A 97 -19.19 -8.70 -0.49
C ASP A 97 -20.31 -7.64 -0.58
N GLY A 98 -21.56 -8.07 -0.45
CA GLY A 98 -22.72 -7.17 -0.36
C GLY A 98 -23.29 -6.68 -1.69
N LEU A 99 -22.75 -7.13 -2.82
CA LEU A 99 -23.32 -6.87 -4.15
C LEU A 99 -24.34 -7.95 -4.55
N ASN A 100 -25.30 -7.57 -5.41
CA ASN A 100 -26.30 -8.49 -5.97
C ASN A 100 -25.74 -9.43 -7.05
N ARG A 101 -24.47 -9.27 -7.40
CA ARG A 101 -23.73 -10.09 -8.36
C ARG A 101 -22.36 -10.41 -7.79
N GLU A 102 -21.78 -11.50 -8.28
CA GLU A 102 -20.41 -11.86 -7.94
C GLU A 102 -19.41 -10.91 -8.62
N VAL A 103 -18.64 -10.19 -7.81
CA VAL A 103 -17.51 -9.36 -8.28
C VAL A 103 -16.26 -9.89 -7.61
N CYS A 104 -15.62 -10.83 -8.29
CA CYS A 104 -14.38 -11.44 -7.84
C CYS A 104 -13.25 -11.17 -8.82
N THR A 105 -12.05 -11.22 -8.29
CA THR A 105 -10.82 -11.23 -9.05
C THR A 105 -9.85 -12.25 -8.50
N ARG A 106 -8.77 -12.52 -9.23
CA ARG A 106 -7.79 -13.52 -8.87
C ARG A 106 -6.42 -12.88 -8.72
N THR A 107 -5.72 -13.23 -7.65
CA THR A 107 -4.35 -12.76 -7.42
C THR A 107 -3.41 -13.30 -8.48
N ASP A 108 -2.44 -12.48 -8.89
CA ASP A 108 -1.39 -12.89 -9.81
C ASP A 108 -0.34 -13.79 -9.14
N ASP A 109 0.80 -13.98 -9.80
CA ASP A 109 1.89 -14.81 -9.28
C ASP A 109 2.64 -14.16 -8.10
N ASP A 110 2.37 -12.90 -7.77
CA ASP A 110 2.97 -12.16 -6.66
C ASP A 110 1.95 -11.82 -5.57
N GLY A 111 0.73 -12.39 -5.66
CA GLY A 111 -0.34 -12.16 -4.71
C GLY A 111 -1.03 -10.80 -4.89
N CYS A 112 -0.70 -10.06 -5.95
CA CYS A 112 -1.24 -8.72 -6.18
C CYS A 112 -2.66 -8.74 -6.72
N ILE A 113 -3.35 -7.66 -6.40
CA ILE A 113 -4.66 -7.32 -6.91
C ILE A 113 -4.53 -5.92 -7.53
N ALA A 114 -4.22 -5.86 -8.82
CA ALA A 114 -4.10 -4.61 -9.56
C ALA A 114 -5.10 -4.63 -10.72
N ASN A 115 -6.36 -4.32 -10.41
CA ASN A 115 -7.47 -4.51 -11.34
C ASN A 115 -8.30 -3.25 -11.47
N THR A 116 -9.13 -3.29 -12.50
CA THR A 116 -10.15 -2.28 -12.75
C THR A 116 -11.49 -2.99 -12.84
N PHE A 117 -12.50 -2.46 -12.17
CA PHE A 117 -13.85 -3.00 -12.26
C PHE A 117 -14.89 -1.91 -12.34
N THR A 118 -15.99 -2.23 -13.02
CA THR A 118 -17.13 -1.34 -13.14
C THR A 118 -18.09 -1.59 -11.98
N ILE A 119 -18.49 -0.52 -11.30
CA ILE A 119 -19.56 -0.50 -10.28
C ILE A 119 -20.66 0.44 -10.76
N THR A 120 -21.91 0.01 -10.67
CA THR A 120 -23.05 0.88 -11.00
C THR A 120 -23.29 1.92 -9.90
N ASN A 121 -23.96 3.03 -10.22
CA ASN A 121 -24.35 4.01 -9.20
C ASN A 121 -25.14 3.38 -8.05
N GLN A 122 -26.08 2.48 -8.36
CA GLN A 122 -26.88 1.81 -7.34
C GLN A 122 -26.02 0.97 -6.39
N GLU A 123 -25.05 0.23 -6.93
CA GLU A 123 -24.09 -0.54 -6.12
C GLU A 123 -23.19 0.36 -5.27
N MET A 124 -22.74 1.50 -5.82
CA MET A 124 -21.91 2.47 -5.09
C MET A 124 -22.65 3.03 -3.87
N GLU A 125 -23.94 3.33 -4.01
CA GLU A 125 -24.77 3.86 -2.92
C GLU A 125 -25.01 2.83 -1.80
N LEU A 126 -24.88 1.52 -2.06
CA LEU A 126 -24.91 0.50 -0.99
C LEU A 126 -23.72 0.60 -0.03
N PHE A 127 -22.60 1.16 -0.52
CA PHE A 127 -21.34 1.25 0.20
C PHE A 127 -21.05 2.65 0.76
N ARG A 128 -21.84 3.65 0.34
CA ARG A 128 -21.68 5.05 0.75
C ARG A 128 -21.95 5.20 2.25
N GLN A 129 -21.00 5.80 2.95
CA GLN A 129 -21.06 6.18 4.35
C GLN A 129 -21.47 7.65 4.48
N PRO A 130 -21.87 8.10 5.69
CA PRO A 130 -21.99 9.52 5.97
C PRO A 130 -20.66 10.26 5.71
N GLY A 131 -20.68 11.36 4.95
CA GLY A 131 -19.50 12.19 4.68
C GLY A 131 -18.65 11.77 3.47
N ASP A 132 -19.30 11.32 2.38
CA ASP A 132 -18.73 10.98 1.06
C ASP A 132 -17.73 9.81 1.00
N ASN A 133 -17.39 9.21 2.14
CA ASN A 133 -16.58 7.99 2.18
C ASN A 133 -17.37 6.79 1.65
N VAL A 134 -16.73 5.93 0.85
CA VAL A 134 -17.33 4.68 0.36
C VAL A 134 -16.50 3.51 0.89
N LEU A 135 -17.13 2.63 1.66
CA LEU A 135 -16.48 1.47 2.30
C LEU A 135 -17.11 0.18 1.79
N PHE A 136 -16.27 -0.78 1.43
CA PHE A 136 -16.73 -2.07 0.92
C PHE A 136 -15.99 -3.21 1.61
N GLN A 137 -16.70 -4.31 1.89
CA GLN A 137 -16.09 -5.49 2.48
C GLN A 137 -15.54 -6.39 1.36
N VAL A 138 -14.36 -6.94 1.60
CA VAL A 138 -13.67 -7.84 0.68
C VAL A 138 -13.29 -9.11 1.40
N THR A 139 -13.57 -10.25 0.77
CA THR A 139 -13.27 -11.58 1.31
C THR A 139 -12.38 -12.37 0.36
N ALA A 140 -11.36 -13.04 0.91
CA ALA A 140 -10.63 -14.13 0.26
C ALA A 140 -11.25 -15.47 0.71
N PRO A 141 -12.09 -16.13 -0.11
CA PRO A 141 -12.93 -17.25 0.36
C PRO A 141 -12.14 -18.48 0.81
N TYR A 142 -10.98 -18.73 0.20
CA TYR A 142 -10.14 -19.91 0.48
C TYR A 142 -9.79 -20.08 1.98
N GLN A 143 -9.73 -18.99 2.74
CA GLN A 143 -9.49 -19.03 4.20
C GLN A 143 -10.37 -18.06 4.99
N ASN A 144 -11.44 -17.54 4.38
CA ASN A 144 -12.32 -16.53 4.96
C ASN A 144 -11.56 -15.33 5.57
N ILE A 145 -10.54 -14.84 4.84
CA ILE A 145 -9.82 -13.62 5.24
C ILE A 145 -10.66 -12.45 4.77
N GLN A 146 -11.08 -11.60 5.71
CA GLN A 146 -11.95 -10.46 5.43
C GLN A 146 -11.21 -9.16 5.75
N THR A 147 -11.48 -8.12 4.96
CA THR A 147 -10.98 -6.77 5.21
C THR A 147 -11.95 -5.74 4.64
N ILE A 148 -11.73 -4.47 4.98
CA ILE A 148 -12.52 -3.34 4.47
C ILE A 148 -11.64 -2.55 3.50
N GLY A 149 -12.14 -2.33 2.30
CA GLY A 149 -11.58 -1.42 1.32
C GLY A 149 -12.23 -0.04 1.41
N GLU A 150 -11.48 0.98 1.00
CA GLU A 150 -11.94 2.35 0.90
C GLU A 150 -11.90 2.81 -0.55
N ILE A 151 -12.92 3.56 -0.95
CA ILE A 151 -13.04 4.15 -2.27
C ILE A 151 -13.18 5.65 -2.10
N TYR A 152 -12.32 6.38 -2.80
CA TYR A 152 -12.43 7.83 -2.96
C TYR A 152 -12.99 8.13 -4.35
N LEU A 153 -14.13 8.81 -4.38
CA LEU A 153 -14.80 9.18 -5.62
C LEU A 153 -14.13 10.43 -6.20
N CYS A 154 -13.69 10.34 -7.45
CA CYS A 154 -13.31 11.47 -8.29
C CYS A 154 -14.48 11.75 -9.23
N ASP A 155 -15.38 12.64 -8.81
CA ASP A 155 -16.55 13.03 -9.60
C ASP A 155 -16.16 13.95 -10.77
N ASP A 156 -17.12 14.22 -11.67
CA ASP A 156 -16.92 15.08 -12.84
C ASP A 156 -16.62 16.54 -12.44
N ASP A 157 -17.10 16.97 -11.26
CA ASP A 157 -16.91 18.31 -10.71
C ASP A 157 -16.05 18.25 -9.44
N GLY A 158 -15.09 19.18 -9.32
CA GLY A 158 -14.27 19.34 -8.13
C GLY A 158 -12.77 19.45 -8.44
N ILE A 159 -11.97 19.50 -7.38
CA ILE A 159 -10.51 19.56 -7.48
C ILE A 159 -9.94 18.33 -6.77
N THR A 160 -9.10 17.59 -7.48
CA THR A 160 -8.31 16.49 -6.91
C THR A 160 -6.85 16.90 -6.84
N PHE A 161 -6.29 16.99 -5.64
CA PHE A 161 -4.86 17.22 -5.45
C PHE A 161 -4.11 15.88 -5.52
N ILE A 162 -3.23 15.77 -6.51
CA ILE A 162 -2.31 14.64 -6.63
C ILE A 162 -0.98 15.03 -5.99
N SER A 163 -0.60 14.35 -4.91
CA SER A 163 0.59 14.68 -4.13
C SER A 163 1.56 13.50 -4.08
N ASP A 164 2.86 13.78 -4.26
CA ASP A 164 3.90 12.83 -3.84
C ASP A 164 3.91 12.70 -2.30
N ILE A 165 4.49 11.61 -1.78
CA ILE A 165 4.63 11.37 -0.34
C ILE A 165 6.05 11.68 0.14
N ASP A 166 7.03 10.98 -0.44
CA ASP A 166 8.41 10.98 0.05
C ASP A 166 9.11 12.31 -0.25
N ASP A 167 9.66 12.94 0.79
CA ASP A 167 10.24 14.29 0.81
C ASP A 167 9.30 15.42 0.35
N THR A 168 7.99 15.14 0.26
CA THR A 168 6.93 16.13 0.04
C THR A 168 6.10 16.34 1.30
N ILE A 169 5.54 15.26 1.88
CA ILE A 169 4.79 15.31 3.15
C ILE A 169 5.43 14.47 4.24
N LYS A 170 6.26 13.47 3.88
CA LYS A 170 7.01 12.60 4.79
C LYS A 170 8.50 12.74 4.52
N ILE A 171 9.29 13.08 5.53
CA ILE A 171 10.76 13.13 5.42
C ILE A 171 11.29 11.70 5.25
N THR A 172 11.88 11.43 4.10
CA THR A 172 12.45 10.12 3.73
C THR A 172 13.93 10.23 3.40
N GLN A 173 14.37 11.36 2.81
CA GLN A 173 15.71 11.61 2.27
C GLN A 173 16.07 10.62 1.14
N VAL A 174 15.23 10.57 0.11
CA VAL A 174 15.31 9.61 -1.01
C VAL A 174 16.62 9.68 -1.80
N THR A 175 17.38 10.77 -1.67
CA THR A 175 18.70 10.94 -2.29
C THR A 175 19.80 10.12 -1.61
N SER A 176 19.56 9.59 -0.41
CA SER A 176 20.48 8.72 0.33
C SER A 176 19.83 7.38 0.62
N SER A 177 20.38 6.30 0.07
CA SER A 177 19.81 4.96 0.27
C SER A 177 19.82 4.52 1.73
N ILE A 178 20.87 4.87 2.48
CA ILE A 178 20.94 4.54 3.91
C ILE A 178 19.89 5.32 4.69
N GLU A 179 19.77 6.63 4.46
CA GLU A 179 18.76 7.45 5.15
C GLU A 179 17.34 7.04 4.77
N THR A 180 17.11 6.66 3.51
CA THR A 180 15.83 6.09 3.07
C THR A 180 15.50 4.84 3.88
N LEU A 181 16.44 3.93 4.06
CA LEU A 181 16.25 2.74 4.89
C LEU A 181 16.01 3.09 6.37
N VAL A 182 16.77 4.03 6.93
CA VAL A 182 16.57 4.52 8.31
C VAL A 182 15.16 5.06 8.50
N ASN A 183 14.75 6.01 7.66
CA ASN A 183 13.47 6.71 7.80
C ASN A 183 12.27 5.84 7.41
N THR A 184 12.50 4.77 6.63
CA THR A 184 11.46 3.80 6.26
C THR A 184 11.28 2.74 7.34
N PHE A 185 12.37 2.17 7.87
CA PHE A 185 12.31 1.00 8.74
C PHE A 185 12.60 1.28 10.21
N SER A 186 12.89 2.52 10.61
CA SER A 186 13.17 2.84 12.01
C SER A 186 12.38 4.04 12.50
N GLY A 187 11.89 3.96 13.74
CA GLY A 187 11.16 5.05 14.40
C GLY A 187 9.87 5.45 13.67
N GLN A 188 9.28 6.55 14.13
CA GLN A 188 8.08 7.11 13.51
C GLN A 188 8.44 7.89 12.24
N PHE A 189 7.57 7.79 11.23
CA PHE A 189 7.62 8.69 10.07
C PHE A 189 7.50 10.14 10.52
N LYS A 190 8.27 11.04 9.91
CA LYS A 190 8.29 12.46 10.27
C LYS A 190 7.61 13.28 9.19
N ALA A 191 6.68 14.15 9.58
CA ALA A 191 6.03 15.05 8.65
C ALA A 191 7.00 16.14 8.17
N VAL A 192 6.85 16.56 6.92
CA VAL A 192 7.42 17.81 6.45
C VAL A 192 6.64 18.97 7.10
N PRO A 193 7.31 19.89 7.81
CA PRO A 193 6.64 20.94 8.56
C PRO A 193 5.67 21.79 7.70
N GLY A 194 4.47 22.05 8.22
CA GLY A 194 3.46 22.91 7.59
C GLY A 194 2.64 22.27 6.47
N MET A 195 3.03 21.09 5.97
CA MET A 195 2.31 20.45 4.85
C MET A 195 0.93 19.95 5.23
N ALA A 196 0.77 19.38 6.43
CA ALA A 196 -0.53 18.90 6.88
C ALA A 196 -1.55 20.04 7.04
N ASP A 197 -1.13 21.19 7.60
CA ASP A 197 -1.96 22.40 7.68
C ASP A 197 -2.33 22.93 6.29
N THR A 198 -1.36 22.96 5.37
CA THR A 198 -1.58 23.40 3.99
C THR A 198 -2.62 22.51 3.30
N TYR A 199 -2.52 21.19 3.45
CA TYR A 199 -3.42 20.25 2.79
C TYR A 199 -4.82 20.32 3.37
N ARG A 200 -4.95 20.44 4.70
CA ARG A 200 -6.26 20.69 5.35
C ARG A 200 -6.86 22.02 4.90
N HIS A 201 -6.05 23.06 4.74
CA HIS A 201 -6.53 24.34 4.21
C HIS A 201 -7.06 24.20 2.78
N TRP A 202 -6.31 23.54 1.89
CA TRP A 202 -6.76 23.27 0.52
C TRP A 202 -8.03 22.43 0.47
N GLN A 203 -8.11 21.36 1.27
CA GLN A 203 -9.31 20.53 1.36
C GLN A 203 -10.55 21.37 1.67
N ARG A 204 -10.45 22.25 2.67
CA ARG A 204 -11.57 23.11 3.11
C ARG A 204 -11.90 24.21 2.12
N THR A 205 -10.89 24.86 1.56
CA THR A 205 -11.06 26.01 0.64
C THR A 205 -11.64 25.59 -0.70
N TYR A 206 -11.24 24.42 -1.20
CA TYR A 206 -11.58 23.96 -2.55
C TYR A 206 -12.59 22.81 -2.57
N ASN A 207 -13.06 22.35 -1.40
CA ASN A 207 -13.81 21.10 -1.27
C ASN A 207 -13.11 19.94 -2.02
N ALA A 208 -11.80 19.87 -1.88
CA ALA A 208 -10.95 19.03 -2.73
C ALA A 208 -10.76 17.62 -2.18
N THR A 209 -10.54 16.66 -3.07
CA THR A 209 -10.10 15.30 -2.73
C THR A 209 -8.60 15.17 -2.89
N PHE A 210 -8.02 14.10 -2.32
CA PHE A 210 -6.59 13.84 -2.39
C PHE A 210 -6.28 12.47 -3.00
N ALA A 211 -5.21 12.42 -3.77
CA ALA A 211 -4.59 11.21 -4.27
C ALA A 211 -3.09 11.24 -3.97
N TYR A 212 -2.63 10.32 -3.15
CA TYR A 212 -1.24 10.24 -2.72
C TYR A 212 -0.46 9.24 -3.58
N LEU A 213 0.67 9.66 -4.12
CA LEU A 213 1.55 8.83 -4.96
C LEU A 213 2.87 8.60 -4.21
N THR A 214 3.38 7.37 -4.25
CA THR A 214 4.70 7.07 -3.70
C THR A 214 5.39 5.96 -4.47
N ALA A 215 6.72 6.04 -4.51
CA ALA A 215 7.60 4.97 -4.99
C ALA A 215 7.79 3.85 -3.95
N SER A 216 7.38 4.12 -2.72
CA SER A 216 7.50 3.20 -1.59
C SER A 216 6.61 1.96 -1.79
N PRO A 217 7.01 0.82 -1.21
CA PRO A 217 6.26 -0.42 -1.31
C PRO A 217 4.87 -0.34 -0.70
N ASP A 218 3.88 -0.92 -1.37
CA ASP A 218 2.51 -0.99 -0.86
C ASP A 218 2.40 -1.67 0.51
N GLN A 219 3.33 -2.56 0.85
CA GLN A 219 3.48 -3.13 2.19
C GLN A 219 3.61 -2.10 3.32
N LEU A 220 4.03 -0.86 3.02
CA LEU A 220 4.11 0.21 4.01
C LEU A 220 2.77 0.93 4.25
N TYR A 221 1.73 0.63 3.47
CA TYR A 221 0.48 1.35 3.54
C TYR A 221 -0.13 1.41 4.96
N PRO A 222 -0.16 0.32 5.77
CA PRO A 222 -0.69 0.40 7.13
C PRO A 222 0.03 1.44 8.01
N PHE A 223 1.34 1.59 7.84
CA PHE A 223 2.16 2.55 8.58
C PHE A 223 2.01 3.98 8.02
N LEU A 224 1.80 4.11 6.70
CA LEU A 224 1.46 5.39 6.08
C LEU A 224 0.09 5.88 6.51
N ARG A 225 -0.88 4.99 6.66
CA ARG A 225 -2.21 5.31 7.19
C ARG A 225 -2.11 5.84 8.63
N GLU A 226 -1.41 5.14 9.51
CA GLU A 226 -1.17 5.63 10.88
C GLU A 226 -0.50 7.01 10.89
N PHE A 227 0.46 7.22 9.98
CA PHE A 227 1.09 8.52 9.80
C PHE A 227 0.12 9.60 9.32
N PHE A 228 -0.74 9.32 8.34
CA PHE A 228 -1.76 10.26 7.87
C PHE A 228 -2.75 10.62 8.97
N ASP A 229 -3.23 9.63 9.72
CA ASP A 229 -4.17 9.83 10.83
C ASP A 229 -3.54 10.68 11.94
N ARG A 230 -2.31 10.35 12.34
CA ARG A 230 -1.59 11.05 13.42
C ARG A 230 -1.29 12.51 13.06
N GLU A 231 -0.82 12.77 11.85
CA GLU A 231 -0.47 14.11 11.37
C GLU A 231 -1.69 14.88 10.83
N GLN A 232 -2.84 14.22 10.78
CA GLN A 232 -4.12 14.74 10.28
C GLN A 232 -4.04 15.22 8.82
N PHE A 233 -3.40 14.44 7.96
CA PHE A 233 -3.47 14.65 6.52
C PHE A 233 -4.90 14.32 6.01
N PRO A 234 -5.41 15.04 4.99
CA PRO A 234 -6.68 14.69 4.37
C PRO A 234 -6.72 13.24 3.90
N SER A 235 -7.82 12.55 4.19
CA SER A 235 -8.12 11.23 3.65
C SER A 235 -8.11 11.26 2.10
N GLY A 236 -7.62 10.19 1.48
CA GLY A 236 -7.49 10.14 0.03
C GLY A 236 -7.06 8.77 -0.49
N SER A 237 -7.16 8.61 -1.83
CA SER A 237 -6.65 7.42 -2.50
C SER A 237 -5.13 7.34 -2.38
N ALA A 238 -4.56 6.13 -2.43
CA ALA A 238 -3.11 5.95 -2.42
C ALA A 238 -2.65 5.04 -3.56
N HIS A 239 -1.53 5.40 -4.17
CA HIS A 239 -0.98 4.76 -5.36
C HIS A 239 0.48 4.45 -5.10
N MET A 240 0.77 3.16 -4.94
CA MET A 240 2.05 2.68 -4.41
C MET A 240 2.71 1.72 -5.40
N ARG A 241 4.02 1.50 -5.24
CA ARG A 241 4.73 0.51 -6.05
C ARG A 241 4.65 -0.84 -5.35
N HIS A 242 4.32 -1.91 -6.06
CA HIS A 242 4.44 -3.24 -5.49
C HIS A 242 5.91 -3.66 -5.38
N PHE A 243 6.26 -4.34 -4.30
CA PHE A 243 7.58 -4.96 -4.10
C PHE A 243 7.40 -6.45 -3.86
N THR A 244 8.18 -7.28 -4.56
CA THR A 244 8.28 -8.70 -4.21
C THR A 244 9.63 -8.97 -3.58
N TRP A 245 9.65 -9.87 -2.60
CA TRP A 245 10.90 -10.31 -1.98
C TRP A 245 11.88 -10.96 -2.99
N LEU A 246 11.34 -11.58 -4.05
CA LEU A 246 12.11 -12.28 -5.07
C LEU A 246 12.74 -11.34 -6.10
N ASP A 247 12.27 -10.09 -6.21
CA ASP A 247 12.86 -9.09 -7.07
C ASP A 247 14.25 -8.68 -6.53
N ALA A 248 15.27 -9.00 -7.33
CA ALA A 248 16.68 -8.88 -7.01
C ALA A 248 17.04 -7.68 -6.11
N ASN A 249 17.37 -8.01 -4.85
CA ASN A 249 17.79 -7.15 -3.75
C ASN A 249 16.80 -6.04 -3.35
N PHE A 250 16.17 -6.20 -2.18
CA PHE A 250 15.47 -5.17 -1.41
C PHE A 250 16.08 -3.76 -1.49
N ILE A 251 17.41 -3.67 -1.41
CA ILE A 251 18.13 -2.38 -1.53
C ILE A 251 18.06 -1.82 -2.95
N ALA A 252 18.20 -2.68 -3.97
CA ALA A 252 18.11 -2.28 -5.36
C ALA A 252 16.70 -1.79 -5.72
N PHE A 253 15.65 -2.33 -5.10
CA PHE A 253 14.31 -1.75 -5.21
C PHE A 253 14.32 -0.26 -4.83
N PHE A 254 14.84 0.09 -3.64
CA PHE A 254 14.93 1.49 -3.19
C PHE A 254 15.86 2.36 -4.06
N MET A 255 16.83 1.75 -4.76
CA MET A 255 17.75 2.46 -5.65
C MET A 255 17.29 2.51 -7.12
N SER A 256 16.23 1.77 -7.49
CA SER A 256 15.79 1.64 -8.88
C SER A 256 15.09 2.91 -9.39
N SER A 257 15.36 3.30 -10.63
CA SER A 257 14.65 4.39 -11.32
C SER A 257 13.26 4.01 -11.83
N ASN A 258 12.84 2.76 -11.64
CA ASN A 258 11.54 2.22 -12.08
C ASN A 258 10.34 2.96 -11.46
N TYR A 259 10.54 3.77 -10.41
CA TYR A 259 9.46 4.57 -9.81
C TYR A 259 8.86 5.62 -10.75
N ILE A 260 9.64 6.17 -11.68
CA ILE A 260 9.16 7.22 -12.60
C ILE A 260 8.04 6.66 -13.48
N LYS A 261 8.21 5.44 -13.98
CA LYS A 261 7.23 4.75 -14.81
C LYS A 261 5.89 4.63 -14.07
N LYS A 262 5.91 4.07 -12.85
CA LYS A 262 4.69 3.87 -12.04
C LYS A 262 3.96 5.18 -11.75
N LYS A 263 4.68 6.23 -11.33
CA LYS A 263 4.09 7.55 -11.09
C LYS A 263 3.47 8.14 -12.36
N THR A 264 4.14 7.98 -13.50
CA THR A 264 3.66 8.47 -14.80
C THR A 264 2.38 7.75 -15.23
N GLU A 265 2.31 6.43 -15.07
CA GLU A 265 1.12 5.63 -15.37
C GLU A 265 -0.08 6.06 -14.51
N THR A 266 0.13 6.29 -13.21
CA THR A 266 -0.94 6.81 -12.33
C THR A 266 -1.41 8.20 -12.77
N LEU A 267 -0.49 9.12 -13.09
CA LEU A 267 -0.87 10.45 -13.57
C LEU A 267 -1.65 10.39 -14.90
N GLN A 268 -1.24 9.53 -15.82
CA GLN A 268 -1.95 9.30 -17.07
C GLN A 268 -3.36 8.74 -16.82
N MET A 269 -3.51 7.79 -15.89
CA MET A 269 -4.81 7.26 -15.48
C MET A 269 -5.73 8.38 -14.97
N PHE A 270 -5.26 9.27 -14.09
CA PHE A 270 -6.05 10.43 -13.67
C PHE A 270 -6.45 11.31 -14.86
N LEU A 271 -5.48 11.72 -15.69
CA LEU A 271 -5.73 12.61 -16.84
C LEU A 271 -6.69 12.03 -17.89
N GLN A 272 -6.73 10.71 -18.05
CA GLN A 272 -7.62 10.03 -18.99
C GLN A 272 -9.05 9.92 -18.48
N ASN A 273 -9.24 9.90 -17.16
CA ASN A 273 -10.54 9.67 -16.53
C ASN A 273 -11.17 10.95 -15.95
N THR A 274 -10.42 12.04 -15.82
CA THR A 274 -10.98 13.35 -15.46
C THR A 274 -11.32 14.14 -16.71
N ARG A 275 -12.58 14.59 -16.82
CA ARG A 275 -13.01 15.50 -17.89
C ARG A 275 -12.29 16.86 -17.75
N ARG A 276 -11.99 17.50 -18.88
CA ARG A 276 -11.39 18.84 -18.93
C ARG A 276 -12.45 19.90 -19.11
#